data_AF-A0A6A6VFD5-F1
#
_entry.id   AF-A0A6A6VFD5-F1
#
_cell.length_a   1.000
_cell.length_b   1.000
_cell.length_c   1.000
_cell.angle_alpha   90.00
_cell.angle_beta   90.00
_cell.angle_gamma   90.00
#
_symmetry.space_group_name_H-M   'P 1'
#
loop_
_entity.id
_entity.type
_entity.pdbx_description
1 polymer ?
#
loop_
_entity_poly.entity_id
_entity_poly.type
_entity_poly.pdbx_seq_one_letter_code
_entity_poly.pdbx_strand_id
1 'polypeptide(L)'
;MSSRNPPPWRTKREPAPQYQPSVPGKRSADSRPHDRPSKRSTTSNTAQEEAWVADEDRFVLEQAKKRAALRVKGGRAKPIDWLAVTLRFVDPTRNLLDDEVDDHDLDVVDPNGVFEGLGEEELSELEKDIDHYLTLETNRGNRDYWNSLKVICKDARRRSRHSGSEARGSSSVSADIEKLLAPKSYDDLEKLETQVKRKLDSNEPIDYDYWEQLLRNIRVYKAKARLRRVSQDVINERLQHLRKQQEEAALTVQAKLREPLGPAPPGQDAHTEVPYDAALDPQPALKLRPEDKSLPLSYEGEFLKKLEEERQRVLKLGFIPARSKAQNTSTAASRPKAVSSTEGALSRFAPLESDDYAKATNALYDREVARGVEEGEEVFAAEEELATGKPQWAGTYKPRKPKYFNRVQMGYEWNKYNQTHYDHDNPPPKVVQGYKFNIFYPDLIDKTKAPTYKIERENGRKRGQSFAPAGEEDTCLIRFIASPPYQDIAFRIVDKEWDYSAKRERGFKSSFDKVRHCVPPREIGAWV
;
A
#
# COMPACT_ATOMS: atom_id res chain seq x y z
N MET A 1 -31.91 -42.64 -27.67
CA MET A 1 -33.00 -42.94 -26.71
C MET A 1 -32.42 -42.92 -25.30
N SER A 2 -33.16 -42.44 -24.31
CA SER A 2 -32.62 -41.97 -23.01
C SER A 2 -32.67 -43.02 -21.87
N SER A 3 -32.19 -42.62 -20.67
CA SER A 3 -32.11 -43.39 -19.40
C SER A 3 -30.93 -44.37 -19.32
N ARG A 4 -30.25 -44.67 -18.19
CA ARG A 4 -30.40 -44.47 -16.72
C ARG A 4 -29.00 -44.26 -16.07
N ASN A 5 -28.74 -43.87 -14.81
CA ASN A 5 -29.45 -43.21 -13.69
C ASN A 5 -28.39 -42.74 -12.65
N PRO A 6 -28.59 -41.65 -11.87
CA PRO A 6 -27.73 -41.29 -10.73
C PRO A 6 -28.20 -41.90 -9.38
N PRO A 7 -27.30 -42.13 -8.41
CA PRO A 7 -27.62 -42.50 -7.02
C PRO A 7 -27.48 -41.25 -6.08
N PRO A 8 -27.58 -41.32 -4.73
CA PRO A 8 -28.69 -40.69 -4.02
C PRO A 8 -28.25 -39.58 -3.02
N TRP A 9 -29.11 -39.28 -2.03
CA TRP A 9 -28.89 -38.41 -0.86
C TRP A 9 -29.28 -36.91 -0.96
N ARG A 10 -30.53 -36.64 -1.31
CA ARG A 10 -31.32 -35.58 -0.65
C ARG A 10 -32.74 -36.07 -0.36
N THR A 11 -33.07 -36.28 0.91
CA THR A 11 -34.36 -35.92 1.56
C THR A 11 -34.45 -36.52 2.97
N LYS A 12 -34.50 -35.66 3.99
CA LYS A 12 -35.31 -35.89 5.19
C LYS A 12 -36.04 -34.58 5.50
N ARG A 13 -37.37 -34.66 5.56
CA ARG A 13 -38.24 -33.66 6.19
C ARG A 13 -38.38 -34.05 7.65
N GLU A 14 -38.33 -33.09 8.56
CA GLU A 14 -38.92 -33.21 9.89
C GLU A 14 -39.99 -32.11 10.07
N PRO A 15 -41.03 -32.32 10.91
CA PRO A 15 -42.21 -31.46 10.93
C PRO A 15 -42.13 -30.34 11.97
N ALA A 16 -42.81 -29.22 11.70
CA ALA A 16 -42.96 -28.13 12.66
C ALA A 16 -44.01 -28.45 13.75
N PRO A 17 -43.84 -27.97 15.00
CA PRO A 17 -44.80 -28.17 16.08
C PRO A 17 -46.05 -27.30 15.92
N GLN A 18 -47.22 -27.88 16.21
CA GLN A 18 -48.52 -27.19 16.14
C GLN A 18 -48.82 -26.41 17.42
N TYR A 19 -49.35 -25.20 17.26
CA TYR A 19 -49.79 -24.32 18.35
C TYR A 19 -51.30 -24.45 18.54
N GLN A 20 -51.79 -24.73 19.76
CA GLN A 20 -53.21 -24.79 20.08
C GLN A 20 -53.72 -23.45 20.63
N PRO A 21 -54.87 -22.91 20.15
CA PRO A 21 -55.47 -21.70 20.70
C PRO A 21 -56.48 -22.02 21.81
N SER A 22 -56.17 -21.63 23.06
CA SER A 22 -57.10 -21.73 24.20
C SER A 22 -57.84 -20.40 24.44
N VAL A 23 -59.17 -20.47 24.57
CA VAL A 23 -60.08 -19.32 24.68
C VAL A 23 -60.15 -18.81 26.13
N PRO A 24 -60.02 -17.49 26.40
CA PRO A 24 -60.22 -16.94 27.74
C PRO A 24 -61.71 -16.76 28.11
N GLY A 25 -62.10 -17.29 29.28
CA GLY A 25 -63.43 -17.10 29.88
C GLY A 25 -63.57 -15.77 30.66
N LYS A 26 -64.81 -15.36 30.93
CA LYS A 26 -65.16 -14.12 31.66
C LYS A 26 -65.23 -14.30 33.19
N ARG A 27 -65.22 -13.17 33.91
CA ARG A 27 -65.47 -12.92 35.36
C ARG A 27 -64.22 -12.99 36.25
N SER A 28 -64.08 -12.18 37.31
CA SER A 28 -64.87 -11.02 37.78
C SER A 28 -63.96 -10.07 38.58
N ALA A 29 -64.42 -8.83 38.81
CA ALA A 29 -63.69 -7.85 39.62
C ALA A 29 -63.73 -8.17 41.12
N ASP A 30 -62.62 -7.94 41.81
CA ASP A 30 -62.60 -7.55 43.23
C ASP A 30 -61.55 -6.45 43.43
N SER A 31 -61.78 -5.59 44.43
CA SER A 31 -61.09 -4.31 44.59
C SER A 31 -60.44 -4.20 45.96
N ARG A 32 -59.11 -4.06 46.03
CA ARG A 32 -58.44 -3.40 47.17
C ARG A 32 -57.05 -2.87 46.78
N PRO A 33 -56.62 -1.71 47.32
CA PRO A 33 -55.43 -1.01 46.86
C PRO A 33 -54.19 -1.45 47.64
N HIS A 34 -53.09 -1.70 46.94
CA HIS A 34 -51.76 -1.78 47.53
C HIS A 34 -50.72 -1.04 46.68
N ASP A 35 -49.72 -0.52 47.39
CA ASP A 35 -48.92 0.61 46.95
C ASP A 35 -47.98 0.31 45.78
N ARG A 36 -47.70 1.34 44.97
CA ARG A 36 -46.70 1.27 43.91
C ARG A 36 -45.29 1.47 44.49
N PRO A 37 -44.34 0.63 44.04
CA PRO A 37 -43.00 1.14 43.75
C PRO A 37 -42.53 0.82 42.31
N SER A 38 -43.45 0.66 41.35
CA SER A 38 -43.16 0.34 39.93
C SER A 38 -42.49 1.47 39.10
N LYS A 39 -41.72 2.36 39.74
CA LYS A 39 -40.94 3.43 39.09
C LYS A 39 -39.42 3.22 39.15
N ARG A 40 -38.92 2.18 39.83
CA ARG A 40 -37.46 1.96 39.96
C ARG A 40 -36.90 0.92 39.00
N SER A 41 -37.66 -0.14 38.67
CA SER A 41 -37.21 -1.22 37.77
C SER A 41 -37.29 -0.86 36.28
N THR A 42 -38.27 -0.04 35.88
CA THR A 42 -38.34 0.49 34.52
C THR A 42 -37.17 1.42 34.22
N THR A 43 -36.89 2.39 35.11
CA THR A 43 -35.75 3.30 34.94
C THR A 43 -34.39 2.60 34.93
N SER A 44 -34.21 1.49 35.67
CA SER A 44 -32.96 0.72 35.59
C SER A 44 -32.81 -0.04 34.27
N ASN A 45 -33.89 -0.60 33.72
CA ASN A 45 -33.85 -1.24 32.41
C ASN A 45 -33.63 -0.21 31.29
N THR A 46 -34.36 0.91 31.31
CA THR A 46 -34.18 1.98 30.30
C THR A 46 -32.76 2.56 30.34
N ALA A 47 -32.17 2.77 31.52
CA ALA A 47 -30.78 3.24 31.62
C ALA A 47 -29.75 2.19 31.13
N GLN A 48 -30.06 0.89 31.25
CA GLN A 48 -29.23 -0.16 30.65
C GLN A 48 -29.41 -0.21 29.13
N GLU A 49 -30.63 -0.13 28.62
CA GLU A 49 -30.94 -0.05 27.19
C GLU A 49 -30.26 1.17 26.54
N GLU A 50 -30.32 2.34 27.18
CA GLU A 50 -29.62 3.56 26.74
C GLU A 50 -28.09 3.39 26.72
N ALA A 51 -27.50 2.71 27.72
CA ALA A 51 -26.07 2.41 27.74
C ALA A 51 -25.65 1.43 26.63
N TRP A 52 -26.45 0.40 26.36
CA TRP A 52 -26.24 -0.53 25.25
C TRP A 52 -26.32 0.18 23.89
N VAL A 53 -27.28 1.08 23.69
CA VAL A 53 -27.38 1.88 22.46
C VAL A 53 -26.18 2.82 22.32
N ALA A 54 -25.69 3.43 23.41
CA ALA A 54 -24.51 4.29 23.36
C ALA A 54 -23.21 3.52 23.02
N ASP A 55 -23.07 2.28 23.50
CA ASP A 55 -21.95 1.41 23.13
C ASP A 55 -22.07 0.91 21.67
N GLU A 56 -23.29 0.64 21.17
CA GLU A 56 -23.53 0.32 19.76
C GLU A 56 -23.23 1.51 18.85
N ASP A 57 -23.72 2.71 19.16
CA ASP A 57 -23.45 3.95 18.41
C ASP A 57 -21.94 4.24 18.35
N ARG A 58 -21.23 4.04 19.46
CA ARG A 58 -19.76 4.14 19.50
C ARG A 58 -19.09 3.14 18.56
N PHE A 59 -19.51 1.87 18.59
CA PHE A 59 -18.96 0.86 17.70
C PHE A 59 -19.24 1.19 16.22
N VAL A 60 -20.44 1.67 15.89
CA VAL A 60 -20.80 2.14 14.53
C VAL A 60 -19.93 3.32 14.11
N LEU A 61 -19.64 4.27 15.00
CA LEU A 61 -18.74 5.39 14.74
C LEU A 61 -17.30 4.94 14.46
N GLU A 62 -16.75 4.05 15.27
CA GLU A 62 -15.40 3.50 15.09
C GLU A 62 -15.31 2.73 13.76
N GLN A 63 -16.32 1.91 13.42
CA GLN A 63 -16.42 1.23 12.13
C GLN A 63 -16.57 2.21 10.95
N ALA A 64 -17.32 3.30 11.09
CA ALA A 64 -17.47 4.32 10.06
C ALA A 64 -16.13 5.03 9.79
N LYS A 65 -15.43 5.47 10.85
CA LYS A 65 -14.07 6.05 10.78
C LYS A 65 -13.06 5.09 10.12
N LYS A 66 -13.04 3.80 10.51
CA LYS A 66 -12.15 2.78 9.92
C LYS A 66 -12.46 2.51 8.43
N ARG A 67 -13.74 2.44 8.06
CA ARG A 67 -14.16 2.27 6.65
C ARG A 67 -13.82 3.48 5.77
N ALA A 68 -13.88 4.70 6.32
CA ALA A 68 -13.45 5.91 5.61
C ALA A 68 -11.95 5.87 5.28
N ALA A 69 -11.09 5.57 6.27
CA ALA A 69 -9.65 5.42 6.08
C ALA A 69 -9.30 4.37 5.01
N LEU A 70 -9.97 3.21 5.04
CA LEU A 70 -9.76 2.14 4.03
C LEU A 70 -10.21 2.54 2.61
N ARG A 71 -11.24 3.40 2.46
CA ARG A 71 -11.66 3.91 1.14
C ARG A 71 -10.68 4.95 0.59
N VAL A 72 -10.12 5.80 1.44
CA VAL A 72 -9.05 6.75 1.09
C VAL A 72 -7.80 6.00 0.62
N LYS A 73 -7.26 5.08 1.43
CA LYS A 73 -6.12 4.22 1.03
C LYS A 73 -6.40 3.39 -0.23
N GLY A 74 -7.66 3.00 -0.45
CA GLY A 74 -8.10 2.27 -1.64
C GLY A 74 -8.41 3.12 -2.89
N GLY A 75 -8.16 4.44 -2.88
CA GLY A 75 -8.40 5.33 -4.02
C GLY A 75 -9.88 5.49 -4.43
N ARG A 76 -10.81 5.18 -3.52
CA ARG A 76 -12.26 5.13 -3.77
C ARG A 76 -13.07 5.88 -2.70
N ALA A 77 -12.49 6.98 -2.22
CA ALA A 77 -13.06 7.84 -1.18
C ALA A 77 -14.28 8.62 -1.70
N LYS A 78 -15.32 8.68 -0.87
CA LYS A 78 -16.40 9.67 -0.95
C LYS A 78 -15.95 11.01 -0.33
N PRO A 79 -16.64 12.12 -0.63
CA PRO A 79 -16.39 13.41 0.03
C PRO A 79 -16.41 13.33 1.57
N ILE A 80 -17.34 12.56 2.15
CA ILE A 80 -17.40 12.34 3.61
C ILE A 80 -16.17 11.61 4.16
N ASP A 81 -15.57 10.69 3.41
CA ASP A 81 -14.43 9.90 3.88
C ASP A 81 -13.20 10.79 4.09
N TRP A 82 -12.99 11.79 3.22
CA TRP A 82 -11.93 12.80 3.38
C TRP A 82 -12.12 13.64 4.64
N LEU A 83 -13.35 14.04 4.95
CA LEU A 83 -13.67 14.82 6.15
C LEU A 83 -13.47 14.00 7.43
N ALA A 84 -13.92 12.73 7.43
CA ALA A 84 -13.71 11.80 8.54
C ALA A 84 -12.21 11.49 8.75
N VAL A 85 -11.43 11.34 7.68
CA VAL A 85 -9.98 11.15 7.74
C VAL A 85 -9.27 12.40 8.28
N THR A 86 -9.66 13.61 7.87
CA THR A 86 -9.10 14.84 8.47
C THR A 86 -9.37 14.91 9.98
N LEU A 87 -10.56 14.48 10.43
CA LEU A 87 -10.86 14.42 11.86
C LEU A 87 -10.01 13.38 12.61
N ARG A 88 -9.69 12.22 12.03
CA ARG A 88 -8.86 11.15 12.66
C ARG A 88 -7.50 11.66 13.15
N PHE A 89 -6.95 12.70 12.51
CA PHE A 89 -5.67 13.30 12.90
C PHE A 89 -5.78 14.27 14.08
N VAL A 90 -6.95 14.85 14.36
CA VAL A 90 -7.16 15.80 15.47
C VAL A 90 -7.91 15.16 16.64
N ASP A 91 -8.56 14.02 16.43
CA ASP A 91 -9.38 13.33 17.43
C ASP A 91 -8.53 12.79 18.60
N PRO A 92 -8.60 13.40 19.81
CA PRO A 92 -7.80 12.96 20.95
C PRO A 92 -8.28 11.61 21.51
N THR A 93 -9.41 11.09 21.03
CA THR A 93 -10.00 9.82 21.46
C THR A 93 -9.64 8.65 20.54
N ARG A 94 -8.70 8.87 19.60
CA ARG A 94 -8.18 7.84 18.69
C ARG A 94 -7.59 6.63 19.44
N ASN A 95 -8.06 5.44 19.08
CA ASN A 95 -7.52 4.16 19.55
C ASN A 95 -6.16 3.87 18.85
N LEU A 96 -5.05 4.33 19.44
CA LEU A 96 -3.66 4.11 18.99
C LEU A 96 -3.22 2.63 18.88
N LEU A 97 -4.13 1.68 19.11
CA LEU A 97 -3.88 0.23 19.15
C LEU A 97 -4.59 -0.56 18.03
N ASP A 98 -5.49 0.06 17.23
CA ASP A 98 -6.22 -0.58 16.12
C ASP A 98 -6.07 0.20 14.79
N ASP A 99 -4.84 0.64 14.51
CA ASP A 99 -4.50 1.37 13.29
C ASP A 99 -3.80 0.46 12.25
N GLU A 100 -4.54 -0.50 11.66
CA GLU A 100 -4.09 -1.32 10.50
C GLU A 100 -3.76 -0.48 9.23
N VAL A 101 -4.00 0.83 9.30
CA VAL A 101 -3.68 1.81 8.26
C VAL A 101 -2.79 2.88 8.86
N ASP A 102 -1.50 2.79 8.54
CA ASP A 102 -0.49 3.80 8.84
C ASP A 102 -0.94 5.18 8.39
N ASP A 103 -0.73 6.17 9.25
CA ASP A 103 -1.12 7.56 9.00
C ASP A 103 -0.43 8.18 7.79
N HIS A 104 0.69 7.62 7.33
CA HIS A 104 1.44 8.11 6.17
C HIS A 104 0.84 7.69 4.84
N ASP A 105 0.03 6.62 4.82
CA ASP A 105 -0.60 6.08 3.61
C ASP A 105 -1.86 6.83 3.19
N LEU A 106 -2.37 7.71 4.05
CA LEU A 106 -3.57 8.51 3.78
C LEU A 106 -3.18 9.82 3.10
N ASP A 107 -4.01 10.28 2.16
CA ASP A 107 -3.95 11.67 1.71
C ASP A 107 -4.81 12.55 2.62
N VAL A 108 -4.40 13.80 2.82
CA VAL A 108 -5.17 14.82 3.54
C VAL A 108 -5.53 15.92 2.56
N VAL A 109 -6.81 16.29 2.55
CA VAL A 109 -7.38 17.34 1.69
C VAL A 109 -7.88 18.46 2.59
N ASP A 110 -7.69 19.73 2.21
CA ASP A 110 -8.30 20.85 2.96
C ASP A 110 -9.83 20.67 2.98
N PRO A 111 -10.47 20.63 4.16
CA PRO A 111 -11.91 20.41 4.26
C PRO A 111 -12.77 21.38 3.46
N ASN A 112 -12.31 22.62 3.20
CA ASN A 112 -13.04 23.56 2.36
C ASN A 112 -13.01 23.14 0.88
N GLY A 113 -11.86 22.65 0.40
CA GLY A 113 -11.66 22.15 -0.95
C GLY A 113 -12.52 20.92 -1.30
N VAL A 114 -12.90 20.11 -0.30
CA VAL A 114 -13.83 18.98 -0.49
C VAL A 114 -15.22 19.45 -0.96
N PHE A 115 -15.64 20.67 -0.62
CA PHE A 115 -16.90 21.26 -1.09
C PHE A 115 -16.77 22.00 -2.43
N GLU A 116 -15.55 22.23 -2.93
CA GLU A 116 -15.30 22.90 -4.22
C GLU A 116 -15.52 21.90 -5.38
N GLY A 117 -16.69 21.94 -6.01
CA GLY A 117 -17.00 21.16 -7.22
C GLY A 117 -18.05 20.07 -7.08
N LEU A 118 -18.64 19.88 -5.89
CA LEU A 118 -19.76 18.95 -5.69
C LEU A 118 -21.09 19.49 -6.25
N GLY A 119 -21.90 18.61 -6.83
CA GLY A 119 -23.25 18.91 -7.32
C GLY A 119 -24.31 19.05 -6.20
N GLU A 120 -25.52 19.53 -6.54
CA GLU A 120 -26.60 19.69 -5.53
C GLU A 120 -27.00 18.34 -4.89
N GLU A 121 -27.03 17.26 -5.66
CA GLU A 121 -27.33 15.91 -5.16
C GLU A 121 -26.24 15.39 -4.21
N GLU A 122 -24.97 15.51 -4.59
CA GLU A 122 -23.83 15.11 -3.77
C GLU A 122 -23.74 15.94 -2.48
N LEU A 123 -24.01 17.25 -2.55
CA LEU A 123 -24.13 18.11 -1.37
C LEU A 123 -25.32 17.73 -0.49
N SER A 124 -26.38 17.14 -1.04
CA SER A 124 -27.55 16.64 -0.30
C SER A 124 -27.23 15.32 0.43
N GLU A 125 -26.54 14.39 -0.23
CA GLU A 125 -26.01 13.18 0.41
C GLU A 125 -25.00 13.53 1.51
N LEU A 126 -24.07 14.43 1.23
CA LEU A 126 -23.03 14.83 2.18
C LEU A 126 -23.58 15.45 3.47
N GLU A 127 -24.70 16.19 3.43
CA GLU A 127 -25.34 16.67 4.66
C GLU A 127 -25.96 15.52 5.47
N LYS A 128 -26.58 14.53 4.82
CA LYS A 128 -27.14 13.35 5.51
C LYS A 128 -26.03 12.53 6.17
N ASP A 129 -24.92 12.36 5.47
CA ASP A 129 -23.73 11.68 5.99
C ASP A 129 -23.14 12.46 7.18
N ILE A 130 -22.98 13.79 7.08
CA ILE A 130 -22.54 14.65 8.21
C ILE A 130 -23.52 14.54 9.40
N ASP A 131 -24.83 14.47 9.14
CA ASP A 131 -25.84 14.34 10.20
C ASP A 131 -25.79 12.99 10.90
N HIS A 132 -25.47 11.91 10.18
CA HIS A 132 -25.21 10.60 10.77
C HIS A 132 -23.97 10.62 11.68
N TYR A 133 -22.87 11.26 11.27
CA TYR A 133 -21.73 11.48 12.17
C TYR A 133 -22.09 12.36 13.37
N LEU A 134 -22.93 13.38 13.21
CA LEU A 134 -23.41 14.21 14.33
C LEU A 134 -24.34 13.48 15.31
N THR A 135 -25.04 12.43 14.88
CA THR A 135 -25.81 11.59 15.83
C THR A 135 -24.89 10.69 16.65
N LEU A 136 -23.88 10.07 16.04
CA LEU A 136 -23.00 9.10 16.68
C LEU A 136 -21.87 9.73 17.52
N GLU A 137 -21.40 10.93 17.16
CA GLU A 137 -20.21 11.54 17.77
C GLU A 137 -20.48 12.10 19.18
N THR A 138 -19.82 11.56 20.19
CA THR A 138 -20.00 11.97 21.60
C THR A 138 -19.08 13.12 22.02
N ASN A 139 -17.91 13.27 21.39
CA ASN A 139 -16.92 14.28 21.78
C ASN A 139 -17.32 15.68 21.31
N ARG A 140 -17.38 16.64 22.24
CA ARG A 140 -17.75 18.05 21.95
C ARG A 140 -16.89 18.69 20.86
N GLY A 141 -15.58 18.43 20.83
CA GLY A 141 -14.68 19.00 19.81
C GLY A 141 -14.99 18.47 18.40
N ASN A 142 -15.25 17.17 18.30
CA ASN A 142 -15.60 16.49 17.06
C ASN A 142 -17.00 16.90 16.56
N ARG A 143 -18.00 16.97 17.45
CA ARG A 143 -19.35 17.49 17.13
C ARG A 143 -19.27 18.92 16.60
N ASP A 144 -18.43 19.75 17.18
CA ASP A 144 -18.20 21.13 16.75
C ASP A 144 -17.56 21.25 15.35
N TYR A 145 -16.65 20.33 15.02
CA TYR A 145 -16.08 20.19 13.67
C TYR A 145 -17.17 19.81 12.65
N TRP A 146 -17.97 18.77 12.94
CA TRP A 146 -19.08 18.35 12.08
C TRP A 146 -20.17 19.43 11.93
N ASN A 147 -20.48 20.18 12.99
CA ASN A 147 -21.39 21.32 12.91
C ASN A 147 -20.84 22.44 12.00
N SER A 148 -19.53 22.67 12.01
CA SER A 148 -18.87 23.64 11.12
C SER A 148 -18.96 23.19 9.65
N LEU A 149 -18.75 21.91 9.37
CA LEU A 149 -18.96 21.30 8.05
C LEU A 149 -20.43 21.42 7.60
N LYS A 150 -21.39 21.16 8.50
CA LYS A 150 -22.83 21.29 8.20
C LYS A 150 -23.22 22.72 7.79
N VAL A 151 -22.69 23.73 8.48
CA VAL A 151 -22.92 25.15 8.12
C VAL A 151 -22.40 25.46 6.71
N ILE A 152 -21.21 24.97 6.35
CA ILE A 152 -20.60 25.18 5.03
C ILE A 152 -21.35 24.40 3.94
N CYS A 153 -21.75 23.15 4.21
CA CYS A 153 -22.55 22.35 3.27
C CYS A 153 -23.89 23.01 2.94
N LYS A 154 -24.61 23.53 3.96
CA LYS A 154 -25.85 24.29 3.78
C LYS A 154 -25.65 25.56 2.95
N ASP A 155 -24.53 26.25 3.15
CA ASP A 155 -24.19 27.46 2.39
C ASP A 155 -23.79 27.14 0.93
N ALA A 156 -23.00 26.09 0.71
CA ALA A 156 -22.66 25.62 -0.63
C ALA A 156 -23.92 25.25 -1.44
N ARG A 157 -24.86 24.51 -0.83
CA ARG A 157 -26.12 24.16 -1.50
C ARG A 157 -26.99 25.39 -1.77
N ARG A 158 -27.01 26.38 -0.87
CA ARG A 158 -27.67 27.67 -1.14
C ARG A 158 -27.05 28.37 -2.34
N ARG A 159 -25.71 28.51 -2.40
CA ARG A 159 -25.03 29.16 -3.53
C ARG A 159 -25.27 28.42 -4.86
N SER A 160 -25.23 27.08 -4.86
CA SER A 160 -25.60 26.25 -6.02
C SER A 160 -27.03 26.57 -6.53
N ARG A 161 -28.02 26.60 -5.64
CA ARG A 161 -29.42 26.94 -5.99
C ARG A 161 -29.62 28.36 -6.52
N HIS A 162 -28.99 29.36 -5.89
CA HIS A 162 -29.20 30.77 -6.27
C HIS A 162 -28.45 31.15 -7.55
N SER A 163 -27.41 30.39 -7.93
CA SER A 163 -26.71 30.54 -9.21
C SER A 163 -27.59 30.28 -10.43
N GLY A 164 -28.72 29.59 -10.27
CA GLY A 164 -29.60 29.19 -11.37
C GLY A 164 -30.67 30.20 -11.79
N SER A 165 -31.01 31.20 -10.95
CA SER A 165 -32.24 31.98 -11.18
C SER A 165 -32.20 33.50 -10.91
N GLU A 166 -31.52 34.03 -9.89
CA GLU A 166 -31.78 35.42 -9.43
C GLU A 166 -30.53 36.27 -9.06
N ALA A 167 -29.32 35.85 -9.41
CA ALA A 167 -28.07 36.43 -8.88
C ALA A 167 -27.58 37.79 -9.47
N ARG A 168 -28.45 38.60 -10.12
CA ARG A 168 -28.02 39.84 -10.82
C ARG A 168 -27.97 41.12 -9.97
N GLY A 169 -28.66 41.18 -8.83
CA GLY A 169 -28.68 42.37 -7.96
C GLY A 169 -27.85 42.25 -6.68
N SER A 170 -28.00 41.14 -5.95
CA SER A 170 -27.38 40.93 -4.62
C SER A 170 -25.92 40.46 -4.67
N SER A 171 -25.41 40.09 -5.84
CA SER A 171 -24.05 39.55 -6.01
C SER A 171 -22.94 40.56 -5.75
N SER A 172 -23.13 41.84 -6.11
CA SER A 172 -22.15 42.91 -5.82
C SER A 172 -21.95 43.08 -4.31
N VAL A 173 -23.04 43.26 -3.57
CA VAL A 173 -23.02 43.41 -2.11
C VAL A 173 -22.46 42.15 -1.44
N SER A 174 -22.79 40.97 -1.97
CA SER A 174 -22.22 39.70 -1.49
C SER A 174 -20.70 39.64 -1.68
N ALA A 175 -20.19 40.05 -2.84
CA ALA A 175 -18.75 40.06 -3.12
C ALA A 175 -17.98 41.06 -2.24
N ASP A 176 -18.57 42.23 -1.95
CA ASP A 176 -17.99 43.20 -1.02
C ASP A 176 -17.96 42.65 0.43
N ILE A 177 -19.02 41.97 0.87
CA ILE A 177 -19.04 41.27 2.16
C ILE A 177 -17.98 40.16 2.20
N GLU A 178 -17.86 39.33 1.14
CA GLU A 178 -16.85 38.27 1.07
C GLU A 178 -15.42 38.84 1.13
N LYS A 179 -15.15 39.95 0.43
CA LYS A 179 -13.86 40.66 0.47
C LYS A 179 -13.53 41.24 1.85
N LEU A 180 -14.54 41.72 2.58
CA LEU A 180 -14.40 42.23 3.95
C LEU A 180 -14.20 41.11 4.98
N LEU A 181 -14.82 39.94 4.81
CA LEU A 181 -14.75 38.83 5.76
C LEU A 181 -13.57 37.88 5.52
N ALA A 182 -13.10 37.71 4.28
CA ALA A 182 -12.04 36.77 3.92
C ALA A 182 -10.69 36.92 4.66
N PRO A 183 -10.17 38.13 4.97
CA PRO A 183 -8.90 38.27 5.68
C PRO A 183 -9.02 38.26 7.21
N LYS A 184 -10.24 38.15 7.78
CA LYS A 184 -10.46 38.31 9.22
C LYS A 184 -10.21 37.01 9.99
N SER A 185 -9.68 37.14 11.21
CA SER A 185 -9.51 36.00 12.12
C SER A 185 -10.85 35.51 12.69
N TYR A 186 -10.89 34.27 13.20
CA TYR A 186 -12.06 33.73 13.91
C TYR A 186 -12.52 34.67 15.05
N ASP A 187 -11.56 35.20 15.80
CA ASP A 187 -11.82 36.00 16.99
C ASP A 187 -12.39 37.38 16.62
N ASP A 188 -11.99 37.93 15.46
CA ASP A 188 -12.58 39.16 14.90
C ASP A 188 -13.96 38.92 14.28
N LEU A 189 -14.18 37.74 13.68
CA LEU A 189 -15.50 37.31 13.20
C LEU A 189 -16.48 37.12 14.36
N GLU A 190 -16.02 36.67 15.53
CA GLU A 190 -16.84 36.56 16.75
C GLU A 190 -17.21 37.92 17.37
N LYS A 191 -16.26 38.86 17.40
CA LYS A 191 -16.55 40.26 17.76
C LYS A 191 -17.58 40.87 16.79
N LEU A 192 -17.42 40.66 15.49
CA LEU A 192 -18.38 41.10 14.47
C LEU A 192 -19.75 40.44 14.63
N GLU A 193 -19.81 39.13 14.89
CA GLU A 193 -21.07 38.43 15.16
C GLU A 193 -21.83 39.08 16.33
N THR A 194 -21.11 39.46 17.38
CA THR A 194 -21.67 40.11 18.58
C THR A 194 -22.14 41.54 18.28
N GLN A 195 -21.40 42.30 17.47
CA GLN A 195 -21.79 43.64 17.03
C GLN A 195 -23.02 43.62 16.10
N VAL A 196 -23.06 42.68 15.15
CA VAL A 196 -24.19 42.49 14.22
C VAL A 196 -25.44 42.08 14.97
N LYS A 197 -25.36 41.12 15.90
CA LYS A 197 -26.49 40.75 16.77
C LYS A 197 -27.02 41.96 17.54
N ARG A 198 -26.15 42.70 18.22
CA ARG A 198 -26.55 43.92 18.95
C ARG A 198 -27.22 44.98 18.07
N LYS A 199 -26.83 45.08 16.79
CA LYS A 199 -27.49 45.97 15.82
C LYS A 199 -28.83 45.42 15.33
N LEU A 200 -28.97 44.11 15.16
CA LEU A 200 -30.24 43.46 14.83
C LEU A 200 -31.24 43.52 15.99
N ASP A 201 -30.76 43.45 17.24
CA ASP A 201 -31.55 43.61 18.46
C ASP A 201 -31.91 45.08 18.77
N SER A 202 -31.29 46.05 18.07
CA SER A 202 -31.58 47.48 18.24
C SER A 202 -32.75 47.90 17.37
N ASN A 203 -33.73 48.60 17.96
CA ASN A 203 -34.93 49.08 17.27
C ASN A 203 -34.66 50.32 16.38
N GLU A 204 -33.51 50.33 15.70
CA GLU A 204 -33.15 51.31 14.68
C GLU A 204 -33.79 50.93 13.33
N PRO A 205 -34.13 51.91 12.46
CA PRO A 205 -34.62 51.64 11.11
C PRO A 205 -33.47 51.14 10.22
N ILE A 206 -33.29 49.82 10.22
CA ILE A 206 -32.18 49.10 9.59
C ILE A 206 -32.70 48.20 8.46
N ASP A 207 -31.88 47.95 7.43
CA ASP A 207 -32.10 46.92 6.42
C ASP A 207 -31.88 45.52 7.01
N TYR A 208 -32.95 44.93 7.55
CA TYR A 208 -32.91 43.61 8.19
C TYR A 208 -32.38 42.51 7.26
N ASP A 209 -32.71 42.55 5.97
CA ASP A 209 -32.27 41.53 4.99
C ASP A 209 -30.75 41.57 4.79
N TYR A 210 -30.17 42.76 4.69
CA TYR A 210 -28.71 42.96 4.62
C TYR A 210 -28.01 42.42 5.89
N TRP A 211 -28.47 42.80 7.08
CA TRP A 211 -27.80 42.38 8.32
C TRP A 211 -28.03 40.90 8.64
N GLU A 212 -29.17 40.31 8.26
CA GLU A 212 -29.35 38.87 8.27
C GLU A 212 -28.40 38.16 7.29
N GLN A 213 -28.24 38.68 6.06
CA GLN A 213 -27.29 38.13 5.09
C GLN A 213 -25.84 38.22 5.61
N LEU A 214 -25.46 39.35 6.21
CA LEU A 214 -24.16 39.53 6.85
C LEU A 214 -23.97 38.57 8.03
N LEU A 215 -24.97 38.38 8.90
CA LEU A 215 -24.91 37.43 10.02
C LEU A 215 -24.78 35.98 9.53
N ARG A 216 -25.50 35.61 8.47
CA ARG A 216 -25.37 34.30 7.80
C ARG A 216 -23.96 34.12 7.25
N ASN A 217 -23.42 35.10 6.53
CA ASN A 217 -22.06 35.08 5.98
C ASN A 217 -21.01 34.99 7.10
N ILE A 218 -21.13 35.76 8.19
CA ILE A 218 -20.22 35.69 9.34
C ILE A 218 -20.20 34.29 9.95
N ARG A 219 -21.35 33.62 10.11
CA ARG A 219 -21.41 32.23 10.60
C ARG A 219 -20.67 31.25 9.67
N VAL A 220 -20.81 31.41 8.35
CA VAL A 220 -20.09 30.60 7.35
C VAL A 220 -18.58 30.88 7.39
N TYR A 221 -18.16 32.14 7.47
CA TYR A 221 -16.74 32.48 7.58
C TYR A 221 -16.14 32.05 8.93
N LYS A 222 -16.90 32.08 10.03
CA LYS A 222 -16.51 31.55 11.35
C LYS A 222 -16.30 30.03 11.29
N ALA A 223 -17.20 29.29 10.62
CA ALA A 223 -17.03 27.86 10.34
C ALA A 223 -15.79 27.59 9.46
N LYS A 224 -15.59 28.32 8.36
CA LYS A 224 -14.41 28.18 7.49
C LYS A 224 -13.11 28.49 8.23
N ALA A 225 -13.08 29.54 9.05
CA ALA A 225 -11.92 29.90 9.87
C ALA A 225 -11.61 28.83 10.92
N ARG A 226 -12.63 28.20 11.51
CA ARG A 226 -12.46 27.06 12.42
C ARG A 226 -11.89 25.85 11.70
N LEU A 227 -12.41 25.48 10.52
CA LEU A 227 -11.87 24.38 9.72
C LEU A 227 -10.42 24.64 9.28
N ARG A 228 -10.06 25.90 8.96
CA ARG A 228 -8.68 26.28 8.66
C ARG A 228 -7.72 26.10 9.84
N ARG A 229 -8.16 26.41 11.08
CA ARG A 229 -7.37 26.09 12.29
C ARG A 229 -7.15 24.58 12.39
N VAL A 230 -8.23 23.80 12.32
CA VAL A 230 -8.17 22.32 12.37
C VAL A 230 -7.28 21.74 11.27
N SER A 231 -7.38 22.19 10.01
CA SER A 231 -6.55 21.68 8.92
C SER A 231 -5.08 22.11 9.04
N GLN A 232 -4.80 23.31 9.57
CA GLN A 232 -3.43 23.72 9.93
C GLN A 232 -2.83 22.82 11.00
N ASP A 233 -3.59 22.46 12.04
CA ASP A 233 -3.12 21.57 13.11
C ASP A 233 -2.77 20.17 12.55
N VAL A 234 -3.62 19.58 11.69
CA VAL A 234 -3.32 18.31 10.98
C VAL A 234 -2.05 18.39 10.13
N ILE A 235 -1.90 19.47 9.35
CA ILE A 235 -0.72 19.68 8.50
C ILE A 235 0.54 19.81 9.35
N ASN A 236 0.45 20.51 10.49
CA ASN A 236 1.56 20.70 11.43
C ASN A 236 2.00 19.38 12.06
N GLU A 237 1.08 18.53 12.54
CA GLU A 237 1.44 17.22 13.10
C GLU A 237 2.08 16.30 12.05
N ARG A 238 1.50 16.24 10.84
CA ARG A 238 2.11 15.50 9.72
C ARG A 238 3.52 16.00 9.38
N LEU A 239 3.72 17.31 9.38
CA LEU A 239 5.00 17.93 9.08
C LEU A 239 6.03 17.67 10.20
N GLN A 240 5.62 17.61 11.47
CA GLN A 240 6.48 17.15 12.57
C GLN A 240 6.85 15.67 12.41
N HIS A 241 5.89 14.79 12.09
CA HIS A 241 6.16 13.38 11.88
C HIS A 241 7.09 13.13 10.68
N LEU A 242 6.85 13.83 9.57
CA LEU A 242 7.69 13.74 8.37
C LEU A 242 9.12 14.24 8.66
N ARG A 243 9.28 15.31 9.45
CA ARG A 243 10.60 15.77 9.91
C ARG A 243 11.32 14.70 10.73
N LYS A 244 10.63 14.05 11.67
CA LYS A 244 11.20 12.95 12.46
C LYS A 244 11.66 11.79 11.58
N GLN A 245 10.84 11.37 10.61
CA GLN A 245 11.23 10.35 9.63
C GLN A 245 12.42 10.76 8.77
N GLN A 246 12.49 12.03 8.36
CA GLN A 246 13.62 12.57 7.61
C GLN A 246 14.91 12.61 8.46
N GLU A 247 14.81 12.95 9.74
CA GLU A 247 15.91 12.92 10.70
C GLU A 247 16.42 11.48 10.93
N GLU A 248 15.52 10.54 11.24
CA GLU A 248 15.85 9.12 11.38
C GLU A 248 16.50 8.56 10.09
N ALA A 249 15.93 8.86 8.91
CA ALA A 249 16.51 8.48 7.63
C ALA A 249 17.90 9.09 7.42
N ALA A 250 18.09 10.39 7.69
CA ALA A 250 19.38 11.06 7.58
C ALA A 250 20.43 10.44 8.51
N LEU A 251 20.06 10.10 9.74
CA LEU A 251 20.94 9.38 10.68
C LEU A 251 21.32 7.99 10.16
N THR A 252 20.38 7.22 9.58
CA THR A 252 20.75 5.92 8.98
C THR A 252 21.69 6.05 7.77
N VAL A 253 21.51 7.09 6.94
CA VAL A 253 22.41 7.39 5.82
C VAL A 253 23.78 7.82 6.33
N GLN A 254 23.84 8.69 7.33
CA GLN A 254 25.08 9.12 7.97
C GLN A 254 25.85 7.93 8.56
N ALA A 255 25.18 7.02 9.26
CA ALA A 255 25.80 5.81 9.80
C ALA A 255 26.36 4.90 8.69
N LYS A 256 25.58 4.66 7.63
CA LYS A 256 26.01 3.87 6.46
C LYS A 256 27.16 4.50 5.69
N LEU A 257 27.28 5.82 5.66
CA LEU A 257 28.42 6.53 5.04
C LEU A 257 29.66 6.52 5.95
N ARG A 258 29.48 6.56 7.26
CA ARG A 258 30.57 6.52 8.24
C ARG A 258 31.26 5.15 8.30
N GLU A 259 30.55 4.06 8.04
CA GLU A 259 31.11 2.70 8.00
C GLU A 259 32.29 2.56 6.99
N PRO A 260 32.17 2.94 5.70
CA PRO A 260 33.29 2.91 4.74
C PRO A 260 34.27 4.10 4.87
N LEU A 261 33.86 5.25 5.41
CA LEU A 261 34.73 6.42 5.59
C LEU A 261 35.63 6.32 6.84
N GLY A 262 35.29 5.46 7.80
CA GLY A 262 35.99 5.31 9.06
C GLY A 262 35.66 6.41 10.08
N PRO A 263 36.30 6.39 11.27
CA PRO A 263 36.15 7.46 12.24
C PRO A 263 36.83 8.73 11.74
N ALA A 264 36.09 9.84 11.66
CA ALA A 264 36.66 11.15 11.40
C ALA A 264 37.76 11.47 12.44
N PRO A 265 38.91 12.04 12.02
CA PRO A 265 39.98 12.40 12.94
C PRO A 265 39.48 13.46 13.94
N PRO A 266 39.82 13.33 15.24
CA PRO A 266 39.36 14.27 16.25
C PRO A 266 39.92 15.67 15.98
N GLY A 267 39.03 16.65 15.75
CA GLY A 267 39.39 18.05 15.48
C GLY A 267 38.92 18.62 14.13
N GLN A 268 38.18 17.87 13.31
CA GLN A 268 37.62 18.34 12.03
C GLN A 268 36.09 18.56 12.06
N ASP A 269 35.58 19.15 13.15
CA ASP A 269 34.21 19.70 13.21
C ASP A 269 34.13 21.14 12.66
N ALA A 270 35.15 21.58 11.94
CA ALA A 270 35.07 22.78 11.12
C ALA A 270 34.33 22.43 9.82
N HIS A 271 33.33 23.24 9.45
CA HIS A 271 32.80 23.24 8.10
C HIS A 271 33.95 23.56 7.14
N THR A 272 34.53 22.52 6.54
CA THR A 272 35.51 22.69 5.47
C THR A 272 34.71 23.17 4.26
N GLU A 273 34.55 24.48 4.16
CA GLU A 273 34.14 25.15 2.92
C GLU A 273 35.15 24.73 1.86
N VAL A 274 34.77 23.73 1.03
CA VAL A 274 35.55 23.34 -0.14
C VAL A 274 35.57 24.58 -1.02
N PRO A 275 36.74 25.23 -1.22
CA PRO A 275 36.79 26.44 -2.00
C PRO A 275 36.29 26.11 -3.40
N TYR A 276 35.35 26.90 -3.91
CA TYR A 276 34.85 26.70 -5.27
C TYR A 276 36.01 26.82 -6.24
N ASP A 277 36.36 25.71 -6.88
CA ASP A 277 37.34 25.64 -7.95
C ASP A 277 36.58 25.46 -9.27
N ALA A 278 36.72 26.44 -10.17
CA ALA A 278 36.11 26.41 -11.50
C ALA A 278 36.63 25.25 -12.38
N ALA A 279 37.69 24.54 -11.97
CA ALA A 279 38.13 23.30 -12.61
C ALA A 279 37.24 22.08 -12.28
N LEU A 280 36.37 22.16 -11.26
CA LEU A 280 35.37 21.13 -10.94
C LEU A 280 34.13 21.22 -11.83
N ASP A 281 33.85 22.40 -12.39
CA ASP A 281 32.77 22.61 -13.32
C ASP A 281 33.13 22.09 -14.72
N PRO A 282 32.19 21.45 -15.44
CA PRO A 282 32.45 20.97 -16.79
C PRO A 282 32.70 22.16 -17.74
N GLN A 283 33.85 22.16 -18.41
CA GLN A 283 34.19 23.22 -19.37
C GLN A 283 33.08 23.37 -20.44
N PRO A 284 32.71 24.61 -20.81
CA PRO A 284 31.62 24.85 -21.75
C PRO A 284 31.94 24.28 -23.13
N ALA A 285 31.34 23.12 -23.43
CA ALA A 285 31.56 22.42 -24.68
C ALA A 285 30.85 23.13 -25.84
N LEU A 286 31.62 23.69 -26.77
CA LEU A 286 31.13 24.28 -28.03
C LEU A 286 30.26 23.34 -28.89
N LYS A 287 30.23 22.05 -28.57
CA LYS A 287 29.37 21.03 -29.18
C LYS A 287 28.77 20.15 -28.07
N LEU A 288 27.46 20.25 -27.87
CA LEU A 288 26.68 19.28 -27.08
C LEU A 288 26.90 17.86 -27.62
N ARG A 289 26.99 16.88 -26.72
CA ARG A 289 27.15 15.48 -27.11
C ARG A 289 25.83 14.96 -27.73
N PRO A 290 25.87 13.89 -28.53
CA PRO A 290 24.65 13.30 -29.12
C PRO A 290 23.62 12.86 -28.06
N GLU A 291 24.10 12.42 -26.89
CA GLU A 291 23.30 12.13 -25.70
C GLU A 291 22.56 13.38 -25.18
N ASP A 292 23.27 14.47 -24.91
CA ASP A 292 22.67 15.72 -24.40
C ASP A 292 21.62 16.33 -25.34
N LYS A 293 21.82 16.22 -26.66
CA LYS A 293 20.86 16.68 -27.69
C LYS A 293 19.52 15.97 -27.65
N SER A 294 19.43 14.82 -26.97
CA SER A 294 18.18 14.06 -26.80
C SER A 294 17.40 14.46 -25.55
N LEU A 295 17.97 15.30 -24.67
CA LEU A 295 17.33 15.78 -23.46
C LEU A 295 16.25 16.85 -23.77
N PRO A 296 15.20 16.97 -22.94
CA PRO A 296 14.20 18.03 -23.10
C PRO A 296 14.84 19.41 -22.92
N LEU A 297 14.77 20.27 -23.94
CA LEU A 297 15.04 21.70 -23.75
C LEU A 297 13.84 22.35 -23.04
N SER A 298 14.14 23.15 -22.02
CA SER A 298 13.21 24.09 -21.40
C SER A 298 13.78 25.49 -21.45
N TYR A 299 13.06 26.43 -22.03
CA TYR A 299 13.43 27.86 -22.00
C TYR A 299 13.24 28.43 -20.58
N GLU A 300 14.09 29.37 -20.18
CA GLU A 300 14.07 29.98 -18.85
C GLU A 300 12.68 30.53 -18.46
N GLY A 301 12.02 31.27 -19.36
CA GLY A 301 10.68 31.80 -19.11
C GLY A 301 9.60 30.73 -18.90
N GLU A 302 9.69 29.59 -19.60
CA GLU A 302 8.80 28.45 -19.37
C GLU A 302 9.11 27.74 -18.05
N PHE A 303 10.39 27.60 -17.71
CA PHE A 303 10.84 27.01 -16.47
C PHE A 303 10.38 27.84 -15.26
N LEU A 304 10.57 29.17 -15.29
CA LEU A 304 10.10 30.08 -14.26
C LEU A 304 8.57 30.05 -14.12
N LYS A 305 7.83 29.97 -15.23
CA LYS A 305 6.37 29.83 -15.19
C LYS A 305 5.94 28.51 -14.53
N LYS A 306 6.55 27.39 -14.91
CA LYS A 306 6.31 26.07 -14.30
C LYS A 306 6.66 26.07 -12.81
N LEU A 307 7.77 26.73 -12.43
CA LEU A 307 8.20 26.87 -11.04
C LEU A 307 7.19 27.66 -10.20
N GLU A 308 6.62 28.74 -10.75
CA GLU A 308 5.58 29.52 -10.06
C GLU A 308 4.26 28.75 -9.95
N GLU A 309 3.85 28.02 -11.00
CA GLU A 309 2.69 27.10 -10.94
C GLU A 309 2.89 25.98 -9.89
N GLU A 310 4.09 25.39 -9.81
CA GLU A 310 4.44 24.41 -8.79
C GLU A 310 4.47 25.03 -7.39
N ARG A 311 5.04 26.23 -7.22
CA ARG A 311 5.04 26.97 -5.95
C ARG A 311 3.63 27.26 -5.45
N GLN A 312 2.74 27.72 -6.33
CA GLN A 312 1.33 27.96 -5.99
C GLN A 312 0.62 26.66 -5.61
N ARG A 313 0.91 25.54 -6.30
CA ARG A 313 0.41 24.21 -5.93
C ARG A 313 0.90 23.78 -4.55
N VAL A 314 2.19 23.95 -4.24
CA VAL A 314 2.79 23.64 -2.93
C VAL A 314 2.09 24.46 -1.83
N LEU A 315 1.94 25.77 -2.04
CA LEU A 315 1.30 26.67 -1.08
C LEU A 315 -0.19 26.36 -0.86
N LYS A 316 -0.92 25.92 -1.90
CA LYS A 316 -2.34 25.50 -1.76
C LYS A 316 -2.47 24.17 -1.03
N LEU A 317 -1.57 23.21 -1.24
CA LEU A 317 -1.64 21.89 -0.61
C LEU A 317 -1.17 21.89 0.84
N GLY A 318 -0.20 22.73 1.21
CA GLY A 318 0.35 22.84 2.57
C GLY A 318 1.21 21.64 3.03
N PHE A 319 0.91 20.44 2.55
CA PHE A 319 1.67 19.22 2.74
C PHE A 319 1.97 18.56 1.39
N ILE A 320 3.22 18.16 1.17
CA ILE A 320 3.63 17.32 0.04
C ILE A 320 4.27 16.07 0.61
N PRO A 321 3.64 14.88 0.47
CA PRO A 321 4.28 13.63 0.81
C PRO A 321 5.61 13.49 0.04
N ALA A 322 6.62 12.90 0.66
CA ALA A 322 7.83 12.51 -0.06
C ALA A 322 7.42 11.63 -1.25
N ARG A 323 7.77 12.02 -2.49
CA ARG A 323 7.33 11.30 -3.70
C ARG A 323 7.67 9.82 -3.58
N SER A 324 6.65 8.98 -3.49
CA SER A 324 6.81 7.54 -3.64
C SER A 324 7.57 7.26 -4.95
N LYS A 325 8.69 6.52 -4.87
CA LYS A 325 9.55 6.20 -6.03
C LYS A 325 8.76 5.57 -7.20
N ALA A 326 7.55 5.06 -6.96
CA ALA A 326 6.66 4.47 -7.96
C ALA A 326 6.28 5.42 -9.13
N GLN A 327 6.12 6.72 -8.90
CA GLN A 327 5.57 7.64 -9.92
C GLN A 327 6.56 8.12 -11.00
N ASN A 328 7.87 7.90 -10.85
CA ASN A 328 8.85 8.30 -11.88
C ASN A 328 8.90 7.37 -13.12
N THR A 329 8.02 6.37 -13.20
CA THR A 329 8.00 5.38 -14.31
C THR A 329 7.11 5.75 -15.49
N SER A 330 6.24 6.76 -15.37
CA SER A 330 5.17 7.05 -16.35
C SER A 330 5.49 8.12 -17.41
N THR A 331 6.67 8.74 -17.39
CA THR A 331 7.08 9.77 -18.40
C THR A 331 8.28 9.38 -19.26
N ALA A 332 8.87 8.19 -19.08
CA ALA A 332 10.06 7.73 -19.81
C ALA A 332 9.76 6.82 -21.02
N ALA A 333 8.61 7.01 -21.68
CA ALA A 333 8.07 6.11 -22.71
C ALA A 333 8.31 6.59 -24.17
N SER A 334 9.57 6.84 -24.56
CA SER A 334 9.92 7.12 -25.97
C SER A 334 11.38 6.81 -26.32
N ARG A 335 11.81 5.54 -26.23
CA ARG A 335 13.13 5.11 -26.71
C ARG A 335 13.04 4.41 -28.08
N PRO A 336 13.51 5.01 -29.19
CA PRO A 336 13.70 4.28 -30.43
C PRO A 336 14.89 3.32 -30.31
N LYS A 337 14.84 2.21 -31.06
CA LYS A 337 15.94 1.22 -31.13
C LYS A 337 17.11 1.81 -31.92
N ALA A 338 18.32 1.71 -31.38
CA ALA A 338 19.56 1.94 -32.12
C ALA A 338 20.62 0.89 -31.76
N VAL A 339 21.36 0.51 -32.80
CA VAL A 339 22.28 -0.62 -32.94
C VAL A 339 23.58 -0.44 -32.12
N SER A 340 24.32 -1.54 -31.96
CA SER A 340 25.57 -1.72 -31.22
C SER A 340 26.81 -0.99 -31.75
N SER A 341 27.84 -0.91 -30.88
CA SER A 341 29.26 -0.57 -31.13
C SER A 341 29.55 0.94 -31.28
N THR A 342 30.66 1.51 -30.78
CA THR A 342 31.88 0.97 -30.12
C THR A 342 32.18 1.63 -28.75
N GLU A 343 33.37 1.42 -28.21
CA GLU A 343 33.76 1.57 -26.78
C GLU A 343 34.21 2.98 -26.34
N GLY A 344 34.24 3.21 -25.02
CA GLY A 344 35.30 4.00 -24.38
C GLY A 344 34.90 5.30 -23.66
N ALA A 345 34.82 5.26 -22.32
CA ALA A 345 34.75 6.39 -21.36
C ALA A 345 33.59 7.40 -21.59
N LEU A 346 32.68 7.66 -20.64
CA LEU A 346 32.91 8.02 -19.24
C LEU A 346 31.67 7.67 -18.36
N SER A 347 31.49 6.39 -18.02
CA SER A 347 30.47 5.99 -17.03
C SER A 347 31.06 4.93 -16.09
N ARG A 348 31.88 5.40 -15.14
CA ARG A 348 32.68 4.55 -14.23
C ARG A 348 32.49 4.85 -12.73
N PHE A 349 31.67 5.84 -12.39
CA PHE A 349 31.51 6.33 -11.01
C PHE A 349 30.06 6.35 -10.49
N ALA A 350 29.12 5.72 -11.21
CA ALA A 350 27.80 5.41 -10.67
C ALA A 350 27.73 3.91 -10.37
N PRO A 351 27.80 3.49 -9.08
CA PRO A 351 27.42 2.13 -8.70
C PRO A 351 25.93 1.95 -8.99
N LEU A 352 25.58 1.04 -9.89
CA LEU A 352 24.20 0.55 -9.99
C LEU A 352 23.85 -0.11 -8.66
N GLU A 353 22.86 0.43 -7.94
CA GLU A 353 22.57 0.06 -6.55
C GLU A 353 22.44 -1.46 -6.38
N SER A 354 23.24 -2.04 -5.46
CA SER A 354 23.19 -3.48 -5.16
C SER A 354 21.79 -3.90 -4.70
N ASP A 355 21.09 -2.99 -4.02
CA ASP A 355 19.76 -3.17 -3.46
C ASP A 355 18.69 -3.45 -4.52
N ASP A 356 18.81 -2.90 -5.74
CA ASP A 356 17.81 -3.13 -6.79
C ASP A 356 17.91 -4.54 -7.39
N TYR A 357 19.13 -5.09 -7.46
CA TYR A 357 19.33 -6.50 -7.83
C TYR A 357 18.85 -7.45 -6.73
N ALA A 358 19.10 -7.12 -5.47
CA ALA A 358 18.60 -7.88 -4.32
C ALA A 358 17.06 -7.89 -4.28
N LYS A 359 16.40 -6.73 -4.50
CA LYS A 359 14.94 -6.64 -4.59
C LYS A 359 14.38 -7.41 -5.79
N ALA A 360 14.97 -7.27 -6.97
CA ALA A 360 14.49 -7.95 -8.18
C ALA A 360 14.58 -9.49 -8.06
N THR A 361 15.66 -10.01 -7.47
CA THR A 361 15.83 -11.45 -7.26
C THR A 361 14.96 -11.98 -6.11
N ASN A 362 14.75 -11.23 -5.03
CA ASN A 362 13.77 -11.57 -4.00
C ASN A 362 12.35 -11.62 -4.58
N ALA A 363 11.93 -10.63 -5.38
CA ALA A 363 10.61 -10.63 -6.02
C ALA A 363 10.40 -11.80 -6.99
N LEU A 364 11.46 -12.30 -7.63
CA LEU A 364 11.41 -13.52 -8.45
C LEU A 364 11.26 -14.78 -7.59
N TYR A 365 11.94 -14.85 -6.44
CA TYR A 365 11.76 -15.92 -5.46
C TYR A 365 10.32 -15.93 -4.91
N ASP A 366 9.82 -14.78 -4.44
CA ASP A 366 8.47 -14.63 -3.90
C ASP A 366 7.40 -15.00 -4.93
N ARG A 367 7.63 -14.68 -6.22
CA ARG A 367 6.76 -15.10 -7.33
C ARG A 367 6.76 -16.60 -7.57
N GLU A 368 7.91 -17.27 -7.49
CA GLU A 368 8.01 -18.72 -7.70
C GLU A 368 7.41 -19.51 -6.53
N VAL A 369 7.46 -18.96 -5.31
CA VAL A 369 6.71 -19.42 -4.14
C VAL A 369 5.21 -19.22 -4.34
N ALA A 370 4.79 -18.00 -4.71
CA ALA A 370 3.38 -17.64 -4.90
C ALA A 370 2.69 -18.34 -6.09
N ARG A 371 3.45 -18.92 -7.03
CA ARG A 371 2.92 -19.76 -8.11
C ARG A 371 2.20 -21.01 -7.58
N GLY A 372 2.51 -21.45 -6.36
CA GLY A 372 2.00 -22.70 -5.81
C GLY A 372 2.65 -23.93 -6.44
N VAL A 373 2.27 -25.10 -5.94
CA VAL A 373 2.77 -26.41 -6.40
C VAL A 373 1.76 -26.97 -7.42
N GLU A 374 2.25 -27.36 -8.60
CA GLU A 374 1.42 -27.86 -9.71
C GLU A 374 1.16 -29.38 -9.56
N GLU A 375 0.15 -29.93 -10.22
CA GLU A 375 -0.22 -31.35 -10.05
C GLU A 375 0.91 -32.28 -10.56
N GLY A 376 1.55 -33.01 -9.63
CA GLY A 376 2.71 -33.84 -9.92
C GLY A 376 4.07 -33.18 -9.63
N GLU A 377 4.10 -31.94 -9.16
CA GLU A 377 5.30 -31.34 -8.56
C GLU A 377 5.28 -31.47 -7.03
N GLU A 378 6.46 -31.59 -6.42
CA GLU A 378 6.65 -31.52 -4.96
C GLU A 378 7.84 -30.59 -4.62
N VAL A 379 7.79 -29.94 -3.46
CA VAL A 379 8.88 -29.01 -3.04
C VAL A 379 10.08 -29.82 -2.58
N PHE A 380 11.24 -29.59 -3.21
CA PHE A 380 12.45 -30.37 -2.98
C PHE A 380 13.48 -29.58 -2.17
N ALA A 381 13.70 -29.98 -0.92
CA ALA A 381 14.54 -29.24 0.04
C ALA A 381 15.70 -30.06 0.65
N ALA A 382 16.03 -31.23 0.09
CA ALA A 382 17.08 -32.11 0.59
C ALA A 382 18.50 -31.60 0.22
N GLU A 383 18.94 -30.54 0.92
CA GLU A 383 20.33 -30.06 0.89
C GLU A 383 21.26 -31.06 1.60
N GLU A 384 22.40 -31.37 0.99
CA GLU A 384 23.45 -32.20 1.59
C GLU A 384 24.57 -31.31 2.16
N GLU A 385 25.02 -31.58 3.39
CA GLU A 385 26.14 -30.84 3.99
C GLU A 385 27.47 -31.22 3.31
N LEU A 386 27.93 -30.35 2.41
CA LEU A 386 29.27 -30.47 1.83
C LEU A 386 30.34 -30.25 2.92
N ALA A 387 31.21 -31.24 3.10
CA ALA A 387 32.40 -31.17 3.95
C ALA A 387 33.53 -30.31 3.32
N THR A 388 33.20 -29.11 2.84
CA THR A 388 34.15 -28.15 2.28
C THR A 388 34.74 -27.28 3.39
N GLY A 389 36.07 -27.35 3.55
CA GLY A 389 36.81 -26.48 4.46
C GLY A 389 36.64 -24.99 4.13
N LYS A 390 36.86 -24.12 5.12
CA LYS A 390 36.68 -22.66 5.00
C LYS A 390 37.34 -22.13 3.71
N PRO A 391 36.58 -21.53 2.77
CA PRO A 391 37.15 -21.12 1.49
C PRO A 391 38.12 -19.95 1.67
N GLN A 392 39.16 -19.89 0.83
CA GLN A 392 40.26 -18.93 0.96
C GLN A 392 39.80 -17.45 0.93
N TRP A 393 38.66 -17.15 0.31
CA TRP A 393 38.07 -15.81 0.24
C TRP A 393 37.26 -15.41 1.48
N ALA A 394 37.03 -16.31 2.45
CA ALA A 394 36.22 -16.06 3.64
C ALA A 394 36.79 -14.99 4.59
N GLY A 395 38.06 -14.59 4.39
CA GLY A 395 38.67 -13.45 5.09
C GLY A 395 38.31 -12.07 4.50
N THR A 396 37.79 -12.01 3.27
CA THR A 396 37.46 -10.75 2.56
C THR A 396 35.96 -10.52 2.46
N TYR A 397 35.16 -11.59 2.39
CA TYR A 397 33.71 -11.51 2.26
C TYR A 397 33.02 -12.47 3.23
N LYS A 398 31.95 -12.00 3.90
CA LYS A 398 31.11 -12.85 4.76
C LYS A 398 30.45 -13.95 3.90
N PRO A 399 30.74 -15.24 4.14
CA PRO A 399 30.16 -16.32 3.34
C PRO A 399 28.64 -16.38 3.54
N ARG A 400 27.91 -16.59 2.45
CA ARG A 400 26.44 -16.71 2.42
C ARG A 400 26.03 -17.96 1.64
N LYS A 401 24.94 -18.63 2.04
CA LYS A 401 24.26 -19.60 1.17
C LYS A 401 23.33 -18.85 0.20
N PRO A 402 23.21 -19.27 -1.07
CA PRO A 402 22.22 -18.72 -1.98
C PRO A 402 20.80 -19.15 -1.58
N LYS A 403 19.79 -18.36 -1.97
CA LYS A 403 18.38 -18.77 -1.81
C LYS A 403 18.02 -19.75 -2.93
N TYR A 404 17.19 -20.74 -2.67
CA TYR A 404 16.72 -21.65 -3.71
C TYR A 404 15.25 -22.04 -3.50
N PHE A 405 14.56 -22.38 -4.58
CA PHE A 405 13.21 -22.94 -4.57
C PHE A 405 13.14 -24.06 -5.61
N ASN A 406 13.50 -25.27 -5.20
CA ASN A 406 13.58 -26.42 -6.11
C ASN A 406 12.27 -27.21 -6.09
N ARG A 407 11.94 -27.81 -7.24
CA ARG A 407 10.79 -28.69 -7.40
C ARG A 407 11.26 -30.05 -7.94
N VAL A 408 10.72 -31.13 -7.42
CA VAL A 408 10.86 -32.48 -8.00
C VAL A 408 9.57 -32.83 -8.73
N GLN A 409 9.68 -33.41 -9.92
CA GLN A 409 8.53 -33.88 -10.70
C GLN A 409 8.35 -35.37 -10.47
N MET A 410 7.19 -35.72 -9.93
CA MET A 410 6.80 -37.08 -9.53
C MET A 410 5.72 -37.58 -10.48
N GLY A 411 6.02 -38.63 -11.24
CA GLY A 411 5.11 -39.12 -12.28
C GLY A 411 5.14 -40.64 -12.47
N TYR A 412 4.23 -41.12 -13.32
CA TYR A 412 4.05 -42.55 -13.58
C TYR A 412 4.91 -43.02 -14.75
N GLU A 413 5.76 -44.01 -14.53
CA GLU A 413 6.55 -44.64 -15.60
C GLU A 413 5.81 -45.88 -16.15
N TRP A 414 5.18 -45.73 -17.32
CA TRP A 414 4.45 -46.81 -17.99
C TRP A 414 5.38 -47.77 -18.76
N ASN A 415 6.31 -48.42 -18.05
CA ASN A 415 7.13 -49.49 -18.60
C ASN A 415 6.27 -50.75 -18.89
N LYS A 416 6.76 -51.66 -19.75
CA LYS A 416 6.03 -52.88 -20.19
C LYS A 416 5.53 -53.76 -19.03
N TYR A 417 6.25 -53.77 -17.91
CA TYR A 417 5.83 -54.43 -16.67
C TYR A 417 4.70 -53.69 -15.96
N ASN A 418 4.78 -52.35 -15.87
CA ASN A 418 3.75 -51.56 -15.21
C ASN A 418 2.43 -51.58 -16.01
N GLN A 419 2.51 -51.63 -17.35
CA GLN A 419 1.35 -51.80 -18.25
C GLN A 419 0.60 -53.13 -18.07
N THR A 420 1.16 -54.13 -17.39
CA THR A 420 0.49 -55.43 -17.14
C THR A 420 0.04 -55.62 -15.69
N HIS A 421 0.36 -54.68 -14.79
CA HIS A 421 0.09 -54.77 -13.35
C HIS A 421 -0.65 -53.57 -12.76
N TYR A 422 -0.72 -52.46 -13.49
CA TYR A 422 -1.36 -51.22 -13.07
C TYR A 422 -2.28 -50.72 -14.19
N ASP A 423 -3.40 -50.13 -13.80
CA ASP A 423 -4.42 -49.56 -14.68
C ASP A 423 -4.58 -48.07 -14.40
N HIS A 424 -5.37 -47.36 -15.21
CA HIS A 424 -5.66 -45.94 -15.00
C HIS A 424 -6.21 -45.64 -13.58
N ASP A 425 -7.04 -46.54 -13.05
CA ASP A 425 -7.70 -46.36 -11.75
C ASP A 425 -6.85 -46.87 -10.56
N ASN A 426 -5.77 -47.61 -10.84
CA ASN A 426 -4.76 -48.04 -9.87
C ASN A 426 -3.36 -47.84 -10.50
N PRO A 427 -2.89 -46.58 -10.63
CA PRO A 427 -1.64 -46.29 -11.31
C PRO A 427 -0.42 -46.82 -10.54
N PRO A 428 0.73 -47.01 -11.22
CA PRO A 428 1.97 -47.45 -10.56
C PRO A 428 2.44 -46.43 -9.51
N PRO A 429 3.32 -46.82 -8.58
CA PRO A 429 3.99 -45.87 -7.69
C PRO A 429 4.65 -44.73 -8.48
N LYS A 430 4.51 -43.48 -8.00
CA LYS A 430 5.15 -42.32 -8.61
C LYS A 430 6.67 -42.43 -8.44
N VAL A 431 7.39 -42.30 -9.54
CA VAL A 431 8.85 -42.22 -9.57
C VAL A 431 9.30 -40.80 -9.92
N VAL A 432 10.54 -40.45 -9.59
CA VAL A 432 11.10 -39.16 -9.99
C VAL A 432 11.30 -39.14 -11.51
N GLN A 433 10.65 -38.17 -12.17
CA GLN A 433 10.77 -37.90 -13.60
C GLN A 433 11.62 -36.66 -13.91
N GLY A 434 11.91 -35.79 -12.95
CA GLY A 434 12.74 -34.62 -13.22
C GLY A 434 13.02 -33.74 -12.01
N TYR A 435 14.01 -32.86 -12.15
CA TYR A 435 14.40 -31.90 -11.11
C TYR A 435 14.51 -30.49 -11.68
N LYS A 436 13.80 -29.55 -11.05
CA LYS A 436 13.84 -28.12 -11.38
C LYS A 436 14.55 -27.35 -10.27
N PHE A 437 15.74 -26.84 -10.58
CA PHE A 437 16.57 -26.10 -9.64
C PHE A 437 16.50 -24.59 -9.91
N ASN A 438 15.74 -23.85 -9.10
CA ASN A 438 15.72 -22.39 -9.17
C ASN A 438 16.60 -21.82 -8.04
N ILE A 439 17.84 -21.44 -8.34
CA ILE A 439 18.81 -20.94 -7.36
C ILE A 439 19.12 -19.46 -7.65
N PHE A 440 19.02 -18.63 -6.61
CA PHE A 440 19.07 -17.17 -6.69
C PHE A 440 20.35 -16.62 -6.04
N TYR A 441 21.08 -15.83 -6.82
CA TYR A 441 22.38 -15.24 -6.46
C TYR A 441 22.35 -13.69 -6.51
N PRO A 442 21.63 -13.00 -5.60
CA PRO A 442 21.52 -11.53 -5.58
C PRO A 442 22.87 -10.78 -5.56
N ASP A 443 23.74 -11.16 -4.63
CA ASP A 443 24.92 -10.39 -4.21
C ASP A 443 26.20 -10.85 -4.95
N LEU A 444 26.06 -11.37 -6.17
CA LEU A 444 27.20 -11.93 -6.92
C LEU A 444 28.17 -10.81 -7.31
N ILE A 445 29.41 -10.86 -6.79
CA ILE A 445 30.42 -9.80 -7.01
C ILE A 445 30.85 -9.77 -8.48
N ASP A 446 31.29 -10.92 -9.00
CA ASP A 446 31.66 -11.06 -10.41
C ASP A 446 30.45 -11.54 -11.22
N LYS A 447 29.59 -10.59 -11.61
CA LYS A 447 28.43 -10.82 -12.49
C LYS A 447 28.82 -11.22 -13.92
N THR A 448 30.11 -11.32 -14.28
CA THR A 448 30.54 -11.81 -15.59
C THR A 448 30.52 -13.34 -15.63
N LYS A 449 31.02 -13.98 -14.57
CA LYS A 449 31.05 -15.44 -14.41
C LYS A 449 29.67 -15.98 -14.05
N ALA A 450 29.22 -17.01 -14.76
CA ALA A 450 28.00 -17.73 -14.43
C ALA A 450 28.32 -18.83 -13.39
N PRO A 451 27.43 -19.09 -12.42
CA PRO A 451 27.48 -20.30 -11.61
C PRO A 451 27.46 -21.55 -12.48
N THR A 452 28.19 -22.58 -12.08
CA THR A 452 28.27 -23.87 -12.78
C THR A 452 27.78 -24.99 -11.88
N TYR A 453 27.57 -26.19 -12.43
CA TYR A 453 27.23 -27.37 -11.64
C TYR A 453 28.16 -28.54 -11.99
N LYS A 454 28.33 -29.46 -11.05
CA LYS A 454 29.11 -30.70 -11.21
C LYS A 454 28.35 -31.84 -10.54
N ILE A 455 28.26 -32.97 -11.22
CA ILE A 455 27.72 -34.21 -10.67
C ILE A 455 28.87 -35.01 -10.06
N GLU A 456 28.77 -35.34 -8.79
CA GLU A 456 29.72 -36.18 -8.06
C GLU A 456 29.03 -37.47 -7.66
N ARG A 457 29.49 -38.58 -8.25
CA ARG A 457 28.98 -39.93 -7.95
C ARG A 457 29.71 -40.49 -6.75
N GLU A 458 28.94 -40.90 -5.76
CA GLU A 458 29.46 -41.60 -4.59
C GLU A 458 30.23 -42.87 -5.03
N ASN A 459 31.31 -43.17 -4.31
CA ASN A 459 32.25 -44.27 -4.59
C ASN A 459 33.01 -44.20 -5.94
N GLY A 460 33.10 -43.03 -6.57
CA GLY A 460 33.97 -42.82 -7.74
C GLY A 460 33.52 -43.52 -9.03
N ARG A 461 32.24 -43.90 -9.09
CA ARG A 461 31.62 -44.65 -10.19
C ARG A 461 31.69 -43.90 -11.51
N LYS A 462 31.95 -44.61 -12.61
CA LYS A 462 31.87 -44.04 -13.96
C LYS A 462 30.40 -43.91 -14.40
N ARG A 463 30.12 -42.96 -15.29
CA ARG A 463 28.79 -42.77 -15.91
C ARG A 463 28.31 -44.11 -16.49
N GLY A 464 27.12 -44.56 -16.07
CA GLY A 464 26.52 -45.83 -16.49
C GLY A 464 26.90 -47.07 -15.67
N GLN A 465 27.56 -46.93 -14.51
CA GLN A 465 27.82 -48.02 -13.57
C GLN A 465 26.89 -47.94 -12.35
N SER A 466 25.89 -48.82 -12.29
CA SER A 466 25.07 -49.05 -11.12
C SER A 466 25.77 -49.96 -10.11
N PHE A 467 25.61 -49.64 -8.82
CA PHE A 467 26.07 -50.50 -7.71
C PHE A 467 25.01 -50.61 -6.60
N ALA A 468 23.84 -49.97 -6.76
CA ALA A 468 22.71 -50.13 -5.85
C ALA A 468 22.24 -51.60 -5.78
N PRO A 469 21.83 -52.10 -4.59
CA PRO A 469 21.18 -53.40 -4.47
C PRO A 469 19.86 -53.41 -5.25
N ALA A 470 19.45 -54.60 -5.70
CA ALA A 470 18.27 -54.76 -6.55
C ALA A 470 16.98 -54.29 -5.84
N GLY A 471 16.51 -53.09 -6.20
CA GLY A 471 15.31 -52.45 -5.65
C GLY A 471 15.49 -50.98 -5.26
N GLU A 472 16.72 -50.50 -5.09
CA GLU A 472 17.00 -49.09 -4.78
C GLU A 472 17.46 -48.32 -6.03
N GLU A 473 17.05 -47.06 -6.15
CA GLU A 473 17.53 -46.17 -7.21
C GLU A 473 18.92 -45.62 -6.86
N ASP A 474 19.88 -45.74 -7.78
CA ASP A 474 21.20 -45.13 -7.62
C ASP A 474 21.07 -43.60 -7.44
N THR A 475 21.73 -43.05 -6.42
CA THR A 475 21.78 -41.59 -6.21
C THR A 475 23.18 -41.01 -6.44
N CYS A 476 23.23 -39.72 -6.76
CA CYS A 476 24.44 -38.93 -6.91
C CYS A 476 24.23 -37.49 -6.38
N LEU A 477 25.32 -36.76 -6.13
CA LEU A 477 25.27 -35.39 -5.64
C LEU A 477 25.45 -34.40 -6.80
N ILE A 478 24.50 -33.49 -6.99
CA ILE A 478 24.68 -32.32 -7.88
C ILE A 478 25.15 -31.13 -7.04
N ARG A 479 26.42 -30.75 -7.18
CA ARG A 479 26.99 -29.53 -6.55
C ARG A 479 26.89 -28.34 -7.50
N PHE A 480 26.29 -27.26 -7.03
CA PHE A 480 26.32 -25.95 -7.66
C PHE A 480 27.47 -25.12 -7.09
N ILE A 481 28.28 -24.57 -7.98
CA ILE A 481 29.51 -23.82 -7.68
C ILE A 481 29.31 -22.37 -8.14
N ALA A 482 29.51 -21.42 -7.22
CA ALA A 482 29.29 -20.00 -7.47
C ALA A 482 30.56 -19.18 -7.21
N SER A 483 30.59 -17.94 -7.72
CA SER A 483 31.64 -16.99 -7.34
C SER A 483 31.37 -16.41 -5.94
N PRO A 484 32.41 -15.89 -5.24
CA PRO A 484 32.24 -15.23 -3.96
C PRO A 484 31.16 -14.14 -4.01
N PRO A 485 30.32 -13.96 -2.97
CA PRO A 485 30.48 -14.46 -1.59
C PRO A 485 29.71 -15.76 -1.29
N TYR A 486 29.26 -16.49 -2.31
CA TYR A 486 28.41 -17.66 -2.11
C TYR A 486 29.20 -18.93 -1.80
N GLN A 487 28.68 -19.72 -0.86
CA GLN A 487 29.10 -21.10 -0.66
C GLN A 487 28.48 -22.01 -1.72
N ASP A 488 29.23 -23.03 -2.12
CA ASP A 488 28.70 -24.13 -2.93
C ASP A 488 27.59 -24.86 -2.17
N ILE A 489 26.54 -25.27 -2.88
CA ILE A 489 25.44 -26.08 -2.33
C ILE A 489 25.32 -27.39 -3.11
N ALA A 490 24.91 -28.47 -2.46
CA ALA A 490 24.67 -29.74 -3.12
C ALA A 490 23.31 -30.34 -2.76
N PHE A 491 22.75 -31.08 -3.71
CA PHE A 491 21.52 -31.83 -3.53
C PHE A 491 21.73 -33.28 -3.97
N ARG A 492 21.04 -34.21 -3.28
CA ARG A 492 21.04 -35.64 -3.63
C ARG A 492 19.95 -35.93 -4.65
N ILE A 493 20.33 -36.41 -5.83
CA ILE A 493 19.42 -36.71 -6.95
C ILE A 493 19.57 -38.15 -7.41
N VAL A 494 18.58 -38.67 -8.13
CA VAL A 494 18.64 -39.98 -8.78
C VAL A 494 19.56 -39.92 -10.02
N ASP A 495 20.49 -40.88 -10.14
CA ASP A 495 21.50 -40.98 -11.21
C ASP A 495 20.95 -41.68 -12.47
N LYS A 496 19.83 -41.19 -13.00
CA LYS A 496 19.29 -41.59 -14.31
C LYS A 496 19.94 -40.77 -15.44
N GLU A 497 19.94 -41.30 -16.66
CA GLU A 497 20.42 -40.55 -17.83
C GLU A 497 19.43 -39.42 -18.19
N TRP A 498 19.94 -38.23 -18.51
CA TRP A 498 19.11 -37.04 -18.78
C TRP A 498 18.76 -36.92 -20.27
N ASP A 499 17.52 -36.52 -20.60
CA ASP A 499 17.13 -36.22 -21.98
C ASP A 499 17.63 -34.81 -22.40
N TYR A 500 18.66 -34.78 -23.25
CA TYR A 500 19.21 -33.55 -23.82
C TYR A 500 18.44 -33.03 -25.04
N SER A 501 17.28 -33.62 -25.38
CA SER A 501 16.42 -33.17 -26.48
C SER A 501 15.88 -31.75 -26.22
N ALA A 502 15.88 -30.88 -27.24
CA ALA A 502 15.38 -29.51 -27.13
C ALA A 502 13.83 -29.38 -27.13
N LYS A 503 13.11 -30.37 -26.57
CA LYS A 503 11.63 -30.35 -26.49
C LYS A 503 11.17 -29.38 -25.40
N ARG A 504 10.19 -28.54 -25.76
CA ARG A 504 9.77 -27.34 -24.99
C ARG A 504 9.32 -27.62 -23.55
N GLU A 505 8.84 -28.83 -23.28
CA GLU A 505 8.19 -29.25 -22.02
C GLU A 505 8.81 -30.54 -21.45
N ARG A 506 9.91 -31.05 -22.04
CA ARG A 506 10.49 -32.36 -21.68
C ARG A 506 11.92 -32.49 -22.19
N GLY A 507 12.80 -31.58 -21.78
CA GLY A 507 14.17 -31.53 -22.29
C GLY A 507 15.12 -30.64 -21.49
N PHE A 508 16.37 -31.11 -21.29
CA PHE A 508 17.38 -30.42 -20.49
C PHE A 508 17.62 -28.95 -20.91
N LYS A 509 17.58 -28.06 -19.92
CA LYS A 509 17.71 -26.62 -20.08
C LYS A 509 18.53 -26.04 -18.92
N SER A 510 19.62 -25.35 -19.24
CA SER A 510 20.48 -24.69 -18.27
C SER A 510 20.86 -23.28 -18.74
N SER A 511 20.08 -22.28 -18.31
CA SER A 511 20.34 -20.86 -18.57
C SER A 511 20.55 -20.07 -17.28
N PHE A 512 21.68 -19.35 -17.19
CA PHE A 512 21.90 -18.33 -16.17
C PHE A 512 21.43 -16.97 -16.71
N ASP A 513 20.23 -16.56 -16.32
CA ASP A 513 19.67 -15.27 -16.73
C ASP A 513 20.19 -14.14 -15.83
N LYS A 514 20.85 -13.15 -16.43
CA LYS A 514 21.32 -11.96 -15.73
C LYS A 514 20.21 -10.94 -15.83
N VAL A 515 19.70 -10.44 -14.70
CA VAL A 515 18.65 -9.40 -14.65
C VAL A 515 19.18 -8.09 -15.27
N ARG A 516 19.18 -8.04 -16.60
CA ARG A 516 19.52 -6.92 -17.47
C ARG A 516 18.34 -6.76 -18.42
N HIS A 517 17.38 -5.95 -17.96
CA HIS A 517 16.07 -5.68 -18.56
C HIS A 517 14.99 -6.73 -18.29
N CYS A 518 13.75 -6.24 -18.17
CA CYS A 518 12.57 -7.01 -17.83
C CYS A 518 12.18 -7.96 -18.98
N VAL A 519 12.57 -9.23 -18.82
CA VAL A 519 12.12 -10.38 -19.63
C VAL A 519 11.79 -11.49 -18.62
N PRO A 520 10.72 -12.29 -18.80
CA PRO A 520 10.44 -13.42 -17.91
C PRO A 520 11.62 -14.40 -17.91
N PRO A 521 12.04 -14.92 -16.74
CA PRO A 521 13.26 -15.71 -16.62
C PRO A 521 13.17 -17.00 -17.43
N ARG A 522 14.22 -17.32 -18.19
CA ARG A 522 14.36 -18.65 -18.79
C ARG A 522 14.97 -19.61 -17.76
N GLU A 523 14.14 -20.54 -17.32
CA GLU A 523 14.40 -21.57 -16.29
C GLU A 523 15.70 -22.37 -16.50
N ILE A 524 16.28 -22.86 -15.41
CA ILE A 524 17.10 -24.08 -15.43
C ILE A 524 16.14 -25.25 -15.16
N GLY A 525 15.76 -25.95 -16.23
CA GLY A 525 14.89 -27.12 -16.16
C GLY A 525 15.65 -28.36 -16.65
N ALA A 526 16.18 -29.16 -15.74
CA ALA A 526 16.72 -30.47 -16.08
C ALA A 526 15.56 -31.48 -16.06
N TRP A 527 14.87 -31.57 -17.19
CA TRP A 527 13.91 -32.65 -17.43
C TRP A 527 14.67 -33.95 -17.73
N VAL A 528 14.13 -35.07 -17.26
CA VAL A 528 14.54 -36.44 -17.61
C VAL A 528 13.38 -37.12 -18.34
#